data_AF-A0A645J5Y0-F1
#
_entry.id   AF-A0A645J5Y0-F1
#
_cell.length_a   1.000
_cell.length_b   1.000
_cell.length_c   1.000
_cell.angle_alpha   90.00
_cell.angle_beta   90.00
_cell.angle_gamma   90.00
#
_symmetry.space_group_name_H-M   'P 1'
#
loop_
_entity.id
_entity.type
_entity.pdbx_description
1 polymer ?
#
loop_
_entity_poly.entity_id
_entity_poly.type
_entity_poly.pdbx_seq_one_letter_code
_entity_poly.pdbx_strand_id
1 'polypeptide(L)'
;MFDCYSAGTVVVDKINPDAVRLLKQIHNIDMEETQFSKLITDLPPIDILITMGCNVECPAIPHTYHEDWGLEDPSGKCDEEFLKTIYKIERNILQLKRTVQNNNL
;
A
#
# COMPACT_ATOMS: atom_id res chain seq x y z
N MET A 1 -16.09 9.83 2.23
CA MET A 1 -15.17 9.76 1.06
C MET A 1 -13.80 9.44 1.62
N PHE A 2 -13.00 8.59 0.96
CA PHE A 2 -11.63 8.28 1.39
C PHE A 2 -10.66 8.85 0.37
N ASP A 3 -9.64 9.55 0.86
CA ASP A 3 -8.50 9.98 0.04
C ASP A 3 -7.32 9.06 0.36
N CYS A 4 -6.83 8.34 -0.65
CA CYS A 4 -5.82 7.31 -0.48
C CYS A 4 -4.51 7.74 -1.12
N TYR A 5 -3.41 7.54 -0.40
CA TYR A 5 -2.05 7.84 -0.87
C TYR A 5 -1.13 6.64 -0.62
N SER A 6 -0.07 6.54 -1.42
CA SER A 6 1.03 5.59 -1.23
C SER A 6 2.35 6.34 -1.24
N ALA A 7 3.33 5.83 -0.49
CA ALA A 7 4.69 6.35 -0.44
C ALA A 7 5.68 5.31 0.09
N GLY A 8 6.97 5.58 -0.09
CA GLY A 8 8.06 4.79 0.48
C GLY A 8 9.06 5.66 1.25
N THR A 9 10.05 5.03 1.87
CA THR A 9 11.20 5.71 2.49
C THR A 9 12.26 6.12 1.47
N VAL A 10 12.23 5.53 0.28
CA VAL A 10 13.14 5.79 -0.83
C VAL A 10 12.33 5.93 -2.12
N VAL A 11 12.71 6.90 -2.97
CA VAL A 11 12.12 7.04 -4.31
C VAL A 11 12.79 6.09 -5.27
N VAL A 12 11.98 5.40 -6.06
CA VAL A 12 12.43 4.55 -7.17
C VAL A 12 11.81 5.06 -8.48
N ASP A 13 12.53 4.89 -9.58
CA ASP A 13 12.14 5.47 -10.87
C ASP A 13 10.83 4.91 -11.43
N LYS A 14 10.52 3.65 -11.12
CA LYS A 14 9.35 2.93 -11.67
C LYS A 14 8.67 2.06 -10.64
N ILE A 15 7.35 1.94 -10.78
CA ILE A 15 6.57 0.93 -10.06
C ILE A 15 7.04 -0.45 -10.53
N ASN A 16 7.03 -1.42 -9.62
CA ASN A 16 7.43 -2.79 -9.94
C ASN A 16 6.59 -3.33 -11.13
N PRO A 17 7.23 -3.70 -12.26
CA PRO A 17 6.51 -4.07 -13.47
C PRO A 17 5.69 -5.37 -13.32
N ASP A 18 6.09 -6.29 -12.45
CA ASP A 18 5.32 -7.51 -12.16
C ASP A 18 4.04 -7.18 -11.40
N ALA A 19 4.12 -6.28 -10.41
CA ALA A 19 2.93 -5.78 -9.72
C ALA A 19 1.96 -5.07 -10.68
N VAL A 20 2.48 -4.21 -11.57
CA VAL A 20 1.68 -3.53 -12.60
C VAL A 20 1.00 -4.55 -13.52
N ARG A 21 1.76 -5.50 -14.07
CA ARG A 21 1.24 -6.53 -14.96
C ARG A 21 0.13 -7.35 -14.30
N LEU A 22 0.34 -7.81 -13.07
CA LEU A 22 -0.62 -8.66 -12.37
C LEU A 22 -1.89 -7.89 -11.97
N LEU A 23 -1.77 -6.66 -11.48
CA LEU A 23 -2.95 -5.84 -11.15
C LEU A 23 -3.77 -5.46 -12.38
N LYS A 24 -3.12 -5.19 -13.52
CA LYS A 24 -3.81 -5.04 -14.81
C LYS A 24 -4.57 -6.32 -15.19
N GLN A 25 -3.94 -7.48 -15.05
CA GLN A 25 -4.54 -8.76 -15.44
C GLN A 25 -5.72 -9.19 -14.58
N ILE A 26 -5.62 -9.08 -13.26
CA ILE A 26 -6.62 -9.68 -12.35
C ILE A 26 -7.67 -8.69 -11.84
N HIS A 27 -7.34 -7.40 -11.77
CA HIS A 27 -8.27 -6.35 -11.30
C HIS A 27 -8.58 -5.29 -12.35
N ASN A 28 -7.95 -5.34 -13.53
CA ASN A 28 -8.09 -4.31 -14.57
C ASN A 28 -7.71 -2.91 -14.05
N ILE A 29 -6.68 -2.85 -13.19
CA ILE A 29 -6.13 -1.62 -12.61
C ILE A 29 -4.75 -1.36 -13.22
N ASP A 30 -4.61 -0.23 -13.91
CA ASP A 30 -3.30 0.30 -14.30
C ASP A 30 -2.81 1.30 -13.26
N MET A 31 -1.90 0.87 -12.39
CA MET A 31 -1.33 1.76 -11.36
C MET A 31 -0.51 2.91 -11.95
N GLU A 32 0.08 2.72 -13.13
CA GLU A 32 0.97 3.73 -13.73
C GLU A 32 0.21 4.92 -14.32
N GLU A 33 -1.12 4.82 -14.50
CA GLU A 33 -1.93 5.94 -14.99
C GLU A 33 -1.93 7.14 -14.04
N THR A 34 -1.87 6.88 -12.73
CA THR A 34 -2.01 7.95 -11.72
C THR A 34 -1.02 7.84 -10.56
N GLN A 35 -0.29 6.73 -10.40
CA GLN A 35 0.62 6.50 -9.28
C GLN A 35 2.07 6.59 -9.71
N PHE A 36 2.92 7.00 -8.77
CA PHE A 36 4.36 7.11 -8.91
C PHE A 36 5.01 7.01 -7.53
N SER A 37 6.30 6.67 -7.50
CA SER A 37 7.07 6.61 -6.24
C SER A 37 7.26 8.01 -5.67
N LYS A 38 6.99 8.17 -4.37
CA LYS A 38 7.13 9.44 -3.65
C LYS A 38 7.58 9.16 -2.21
N LEU A 39 8.21 10.14 -1.57
CA LEU A 39 8.63 9.97 -0.18
C LEU A 39 7.44 10.09 0.75
N ILE A 40 7.51 9.36 1.86
CA ILE A 40 6.49 9.41 2.90
C ILE A 40 6.35 10.83 3.49
N THR A 41 7.42 11.61 3.47
CA THR A 41 7.44 13.03 3.89
C THR A 41 6.74 13.98 2.92
N ASP A 42 6.46 13.53 1.69
CA ASP A 42 5.79 14.35 0.67
C ASP A 42 4.27 14.17 0.71
N LEU A 43 3.77 13.30 1.60
CA LEU A 43 2.34 13.09 1.76
C LEU A 43 1.67 14.28 2.45
N PRO A 44 0.40 14.58 2.08
CA PRO A 44 -0.40 15.49 2.88
C PRO A 44 -0.63 14.90 4.29
N PRO A 45 -1.17 15.68 5.24
CA PRO A 45 -1.61 15.15 6.52
C PRO A 45 -2.54 13.94 6.34
N ILE A 46 -2.32 12.89 7.12
CA ILE A 46 -3.09 11.64 7.08
C ILE A 46 -3.68 11.32 8.44
N ASP A 47 -4.87 10.70 8.44
CA ASP A 47 -5.51 10.21 9.68
C ASP A 47 -5.12 8.76 9.99
N ILE A 48 -4.92 7.95 8.96
CA ILE A 48 -4.71 6.50 9.03
C ILE A 48 -3.41 6.17 8.32
N LEU A 49 -2.42 5.69 9.06
CA LEU A 49 -1.17 5.16 8.52
C LEU A 49 -1.25 3.63 8.47
N ILE A 50 -1.03 3.04 7.29
CA ILE A 50 -0.94 1.59 7.12
C ILE A 50 0.47 1.26 6.64
N THR A 51 1.18 0.41 7.39
CA THR A 51 2.46 -0.15 6.95
C THR A 51 2.28 -1.57 6.44
N MET A 52 3.10 -1.95 5.48
CA MET A 52 2.98 -3.22 4.76
C MET A 52 4.00 -4.26 5.26
N GLY A 53 4.68 -4.04 6.39
CA GLY A 53 5.84 -4.81 6.84
C GLY A 53 7.11 -3.95 6.90
N CYS A 54 7.87 -4.06 7.99
CA CYS A 54 8.95 -3.14 8.33
C CYS A 54 10.31 -3.82 8.37
N ASN A 55 11.17 -3.48 7.40
CA ASN A 55 12.64 -3.61 7.52
C ASN A 55 13.32 -2.23 7.48
N VAL A 56 12.57 -1.14 7.56
CA VAL A 56 13.08 0.23 7.36
C VAL A 56 12.50 1.20 8.38
N GLU A 57 13.34 2.03 8.98
CA GLU A 57 12.90 3.10 9.87
C GLU A 57 12.10 4.14 9.08
N CYS A 58 10.85 4.36 9.47
CA CYS A 58 10.00 5.39 8.89
C CYS A 58 10.08 6.68 9.72
N PRO A 59 10.15 7.86 9.08
CA PRO A 59 9.98 9.14 9.77
C PRO A 59 8.67 9.19 10.56
N ALA A 60 8.67 9.89 11.70
CA ALA A 60 7.45 10.11 12.47
C ALA A 60 6.50 11.05 11.71
N ILE A 61 5.34 10.52 11.31
CA ILE A 61 4.28 11.29 10.65
C ILE A 61 3.10 11.38 11.60
N PRO A 62 2.52 12.57 11.84
CA PRO A 62 1.31 12.70 12.62
C PRO A 62 0.15 11.91 11.99
N HIS A 63 -0.49 11.05 12.78
CA HIS A 63 -1.65 10.26 12.38
C HIS A 63 -2.50 9.92 13.61
N THR A 64 -3.78 9.63 13.39
CA THR A 64 -4.72 9.24 14.46
C THR A 64 -4.70 7.74 14.71
N TYR A 65 -4.52 6.95 13.65
CA TYR A 65 -4.51 5.50 13.71
C TYR A 65 -3.33 4.93 12.92
N HIS A 66 -2.75 3.83 13.41
CA HIS A 66 -1.67 3.12 12.77
C HIS A 66 -1.88 1.60 12.87
N GLU A 67 -1.75 0.91 11.74
CA GLU A 67 -1.80 -0.55 11.66
C GLU A 67 -0.68 -1.07 10.76
N ASP A 68 -0.01 -2.14 11.19
CA ASP A 68 0.96 -2.87 10.39
C ASP A 68 0.38 -4.19 9.88
N TRP A 69 0.37 -4.37 8.56
CA TRP A 69 -0.13 -5.59 7.93
C TRP A 69 0.90 -6.71 7.81
N GLY A 70 2.18 -6.42 8.09
CA GLY A 70 3.26 -7.43 8.14
C GLY A 70 3.29 -8.31 6.89
N LEU A 71 3.34 -7.70 5.71
CA LEU A 71 3.49 -8.40 4.44
C LEU A 71 4.98 -8.61 4.16
N GLU A 72 5.30 -9.74 3.54
CA GLU A 72 6.63 -9.93 2.97
C GLU A 72 6.72 -9.20 1.63
N ASP A 73 7.86 -8.58 1.33
CA ASP A 73 8.10 -7.95 0.03
C ASP A 73 8.14 -9.04 -1.07
N PRO A 74 7.24 -9.00 -2.07
CA PRO A 74 7.23 -9.96 -3.17
C PRO A 74 8.31 -9.66 -4.23
N SER A 75 9.00 -8.52 -4.15
CA SER A 75 9.98 -8.11 -5.15
C SER A 75 11.06 -9.17 -5.41
N GLY A 76 11.26 -9.53 -6.67
CA GLY A 76 12.21 -10.57 -7.09
C GLY A 76 11.73 -12.01 -6.86
N LYS A 77 10.53 -12.22 -6.31
CA LYS A 77 9.89 -13.53 -6.19
C LYS A 77 9.03 -13.86 -7.44
N CYS A 78 8.44 -15.05 -7.47
CA CYS A 78 7.55 -15.47 -8.56
C CYS A 78 6.14 -14.87 -8.46
N ASP A 79 5.37 -14.94 -9.56
CA ASP A 79 3.99 -14.44 -9.65
C ASP A 79 3.08 -14.95 -8.53
N GLU A 80 3.27 -16.17 -8.04
CA GLU A 80 2.48 -16.73 -6.93
C GLU A 80 2.61 -15.90 -5.65
N GLU A 81 3.81 -15.41 -5.34
CA GLU A 81 4.09 -14.61 -4.16
C GLU A 81 3.51 -13.19 -4.29
N PHE A 82 3.54 -12.62 -5.49
CA PHE A 82 2.82 -11.38 -5.79
C PHE A 82 1.32 -11.56 -5.61
N LEU A 83 0.73 -12.62 -6.15
CA LEU A 83 -0.70 -12.90 -6.04
C LEU A 83 -1.14 -13.07 -4.58
N LYS A 84 -0.37 -13.83 -3.78
CA LYS A 84 -0.61 -13.94 -2.32
C LYS A 84 -0.65 -12.58 -1.65
N THR A 85 0.31 -11.71 -1.99
CA THR A 85 0.41 -10.35 -1.44
C THR A 85 -0.77 -9.49 -1.86
N ILE A 86 -1.13 -9.49 -3.15
CA ILE A 86 -2.26 -8.72 -3.68
C ILE A 86 -3.58 -9.11 -2.99
N TYR A 87 -3.87 -10.41 -2.89
CA TYR A 87 -5.11 -10.87 -2.24
C TYR A 87 -5.14 -10.56 -0.74
N LYS A 88 -3.98 -10.57 -0.07
CA LYS A 88 -3.89 -10.16 1.33
C LYS A 88 -4.17 -8.66 1.48
N ILE A 89 -3.63 -7.82 0.61
CA ILE A 89 -3.92 -6.37 0.56
C ILE A 89 -5.40 -6.13 0.31
N GLU A 90 -6.00 -6.79 -0.68
CA GLU A 90 -7.43 -6.65 -1.00
C GLU A 90 -8.30 -6.97 0.22
N ARG A 91 -8.05 -8.11 0.87
CA ARG A 91 -8.78 -8.52 2.07
C ARG A 91 -8.65 -7.48 3.19
N ASN A 92 -7.45 -6.98 3.43
CA ASN A 92 -7.18 -6.03 4.50
C ASN A 92 -7.84 -4.67 4.20
N ILE A 93 -7.79 -4.18 2.96
CA ILE A 93 -8.49 -2.95 2.55
C ILE A 93 -10.00 -3.07 2.80
N LEU A 94 -10.60 -4.21 2.42
CA LEU A 94 -12.04 -4.44 2.62
C LEU A 94 -12.42 -4.50 4.11
N GLN A 95 -11.55 -5.06 4.95
CA GLN A 95 -11.74 -5.09 6.40
C GLN A 95 -11.58 -3.69 7.00
N LEU A 96 -10.52 -2.97 6.67
CA LEU A 96 -10.26 -1.61 7.13
C LEU A 96 -11.41 -0.68 6.76
N LYS A 97 -11.89 -0.75 5.51
CA LYS A 97 -13.06 0.01 5.05
C LYS A 97 -14.27 -0.20 5.96
N ARG A 98 -14.57 -1.45 6.35
CA ARG A 98 -15.69 -1.76 7.25
C ARG A 98 -15.46 -1.18 8.64
N THR A 99 -14.25 -1.32 9.19
CA THR A 99 -13.89 -0.77 10.50
C THR A 99 -14.08 0.74 10.53
N VAL A 100 -13.59 1.45 9.52
CA VAL A 100 -13.70 2.91 9.42
C VAL A 100 -15.16 3.36 9.28
N GLN A 101 -15.93 2.68 8.40
CA GLN A 101 -17.34 3.03 8.18
C GLN A 101 -18.23 2.79 9.40
N ASN A 102 -17.84 1.88 10.29
CA ASN A 102 -18.55 1.59 11.52
C ASN A 102 -18.12 2.49 12.70
N ASN A 103 -17.21 3.47 12.49
CA ASN A 103 -16.61 4.31 13.53
C ASN A 103 -15.92 3.48 14.65
N ASN A 104 -15.26 2.39 14.27
CA ASN A 104 -14.56 1.50 15.21
C ASN A 104 -13.03 1.73 15.22
N LEU A 105 -12.59 2.94 14.87
CA LEU A 105 -11.19 3.37 14.93
C LEU A 105 -10.98 4.33 16.11
#